data_AF-A0A961HAZ9-F1
#
_entry.id   AF-A0A961HAZ9-F1
#
_cell.length_a   1.000
_cell.length_b   1.000
_cell.length_c   1.000
_cell.angle_alpha   90.00
_cell.angle_beta   90.00
_cell.angle_gamma   90.00
#
_symmetry.space_group_name_H-M   'P 1'
#
loop_
_entity.id
_entity.type
_entity.pdbx_description
1 polymer ?
#
loop_
_entity_poly.entity_id
_entity_poly.type
_entity_poly.pdbx_seq_one_letter_code
_entity_poly.pdbx_strand_id
1 'polypeptide(L)'
;MSKHKPRLTDTEYAEMAADYEAHPPTAAEIAGPIEVNPVYLRTGRPAKGARTAGRTPVMAVRLPSVIRHEVDNRVKAGGADSASELIRQALVEYFDNHPGA
;
A
#
# COMPACT_ATOMS: atom_id res chain seq x y z
N MET A 1 -25.96 13.80 2.98
CA MET A 1 -25.15 14.35 4.11
C MET A 1 -23.74 13.78 3.99
N SER A 2 -22.72 14.63 3.93
CA SER A 2 -21.33 14.23 3.65
C SER A 2 -20.76 13.35 4.78
N LYS A 3 -20.22 12.18 4.45
CA LYS A 3 -19.69 11.17 5.39
C LYS A 3 -18.19 11.36 5.71
N HIS A 4 -17.70 12.60 5.77
CA HIS A 4 -16.29 12.85 6.10
C HIS A 4 -16.16 13.62 7.40
N LYS A 5 -15.48 13.02 8.39
CA LYS A 5 -15.04 13.75 9.59
C LYS A 5 -14.15 14.91 9.15
N PRO A 6 -14.31 16.11 9.73
CA PRO A 6 -13.44 17.23 9.44
C PRO A 6 -11.99 16.86 9.81
N ARG A 7 -11.04 17.38 9.04
CA ARG A 7 -9.61 17.26 9.39
C ARG A 7 -9.35 18.05 10.67
N LEU A 8 -8.50 17.51 11.54
CA LEU A 8 -7.93 18.24 12.66
C LEU A 8 -7.17 19.47 12.15
N THR A 9 -7.31 20.57 12.87
CA THR A 9 -6.59 21.82 12.71
C THR A 9 -5.15 21.68 13.20
N ASP A 10 -4.28 22.60 12.77
CA ASP A 10 -2.87 22.59 13.19
C ASP A 10 -2.72 22.82 14.70
N THR A 11 -3.62 23.59 15.31
CA THR A 11 -3.65 23.81 16.76
C THR A 11 -3.99 22.52 17.52
N GLU A 12 -5.02 21.78 17.08
CA GLU A 12 -5.37 20.49 17.68
C GLU A 12 -4.22 19.47 17.55
N TYR A 13 -3.46 19.51 16.45
CA TYR A 13 -2.25 18.70 16.31
C TYR A 13 -1.14 19.13 17.27
N ALA A 14 -0.95 20.43 17.49
CA ALA A 14 0.06 20.93 18.43
C ALA A 14 -0.29 20.57 19.89
N GLU A 15 -1.56 20.66 20.27
CA GLU A 15 -2.05 20.24 21.59
C GLU A 15 -1.84 18.74 21.81
N MET A 16 -2.17 17.92 20.80
CA MET A 16 -1.95 16.47 20.85
C MET A 16 -0.47 16.11 20.95
N ALA A 17 0.41 16.85 20.26
CA ALA A 17 1.85 16.64 20.36
C ALA A 17 2.38 16.94 21.77
N ALA A 18 1.93 18.06 22.37
CA ALA A 18 2.29 18.42 23.74
C ALA A 18 1.78 17.39 24.76
N ASP A 19 0.58 16.82 24.54
CA ASP A 19 0.03 15.77 25.39
C ASP A 19 0.86 14.48 25.33
N TYR A 20 1.26 14.03 24.14
CA TYR A 20 2.14 12.85 24.01
C TYR A 20 3.53 13.06 24.62
N GLU A 21 4.05 14.28 24.60
CA GLU A 21 5.34 14.60 25.23
C GLU A 21 5.23 14.62 26.76
N ALA A 22 4.11 15.13 27.30
CA ALA A 22 3.83 15.14 28.73
C ALA A 22 3.44 13.74 29.29
N HIS A 23 2.77 12.93 28.47
CA HIS A 23 2.22 11.62 28.83
C HIS A 23 2.72 10.54 27.84
N PRO A 24 4.02 10.18 27.90
CA PRO A 24 4.56 9.17 27.00
C PRO A 24 3.86 7.81 27.23
N PRO A 25 3.66 7.00 26.17
CA PRO A 25 3.01 5.70 26.31
C PRO A 25 3.69 4.81 27.33
N THR A 26 2.90 4.29 28.27
CA THR A 26 3.36 3.37 29.31
C THR A 26 3.43 1.95 28.81
N ALA A 27 4.22 1.10 29.47
CA ALA A 27 4.35 -0.31 29.10
C ALA A 27 3.01 -1.09 29.20
N ALA A 28 2.06 -0.61 30.00
CA ALA A 28 0.73 -1.22 30.11
C ALA A 28 -0.19 -0.88 28.92
N GLU A 29 0.08 0.22 28.21
CA GLU A 29 -0.70 0.67 27.05
C GLU A 29 -0.20 0.05 25.73
N ILE A 30 1.02 -0.48 25.72
CA ILE A 30 1.62 -1.12 24.54
C ILE A 30 1.15 -2.58 24.47
N ALA A 31 0.24 -2.87 23.54
CA ALA A 31 -0.24 -4.22 23.30
C ALA A 31 0.81 -5.05 22.54
N GLY A 32 1.56 -5.87 23.28
CA GLY A 32 2.48 -6.85 22.71
C GLY A 32 3.91 -6.34 22.50
N PRO A 33 4.82 -7.21 21.99
CA PRO A 33 6.21 -6.85 21.76
C PRO A 33 6.35 -5.82 20.63
N ILE A 34 7.24 -4.84 20.82
CA ILE A 34 7.59 -3.88 19.77
C ILE A 34 8.44 -4.60 18.72
N GLU A 35 7.84 -4.95 17.59
CA GLU A 35 8.55 -5.54 16.45
C GLU A 35 9.01 -4.44 15.49
N VAL A 36 10.31 -4.12 15.52
CA VAL A 36 10.92 -3.20 14.54
C VAL A 36 11.29 -4.01 13.29
N ASN A 37 10.41 -3.99 12.29
CA ASN A 37 10.70 -4.62 11.00
C ASN A 37 11.38 -3.63 10.04
N PRO A 38 12.67 -3.82 9.70
CA PRO A 38 13.43 -2.91 8.86
C PRO A 38 12.96 -2.90 7.38
N VAL A 39 12.10 -3.84 6.97
CA VAL A 39 11.56 -3.94 5.61
C VAL A 39 10.37 -2.99 5.41
N TYR A 40 9.50 -2.81 6.41
CA TYR A 40 8.25 -2.07 6.23
C TYR A 40 8.38 -0.54 6.35
N LEU A 41 9.49 -0.04 6.91
CA LEU A 41 9.72 1.41 7.13
C LEU A 41 11.20 1.81 6.98
N ARG A 42 11.99 1.16 6.11
CA ARG A 42 13.44 1.43 5.94
C ARG A 42 13.76 2.90 5.70
N THR A 43 12.88 3.58 4.98
CA THR A 43 12.84 5.03 4.83
C THR A 43 11.40 5.38 5.19
N GLY A 44 11.17 6.19 6.24
CA GLY A 44 9.81 6.59 6.63
C GLY A 44 9.07 7.35 5.51
N ARG A 45 8.06 8.16 5.86
CA ARG A 45 7.42 9.01 4.84
C ARG A 45 8.50 9.91 4.20
N PRO A 46 8.73 9.82 2.87
CA PRO A 46 9.78 10.61 2.24
C PRO A 46 9.55 12.10 2.49
N ALA A 47 10.61 12.79 2.89
CA ALA A 47 10.58 14.23 3.11
C ALA A 47 10.16 14.95 1.82
N LYS A 48 9.47 16.09 1.95
CA LYS A 48 9.06 16.92 0.80
C LYS A 48 10.30 17.26 -0.04
N GLY A 49 10.38 16.71 -1.26
CA GLY A 49 11.52 16.91 -2.18
C GLY A 49 12.49 15.72 -2.30
N ALA A 50 12.35 14.67 -1.50
CA ALA A 50 13.06 13.41 -1.76
C ALA A 50 12.57 12.78 -3.06
N ARG A 51 13.46 12.15 -3.84
CA ARG A 51 13.09 11.34 -5.01
C ARG A 51 12.26 10.16 -4.52
N THR A 52 10.95 10.34 -4.50
CA THR A 52 10.01 9.25 -4.26
C THR A 52 9.97 8.39 -5.52
N ALA A 53 10.02 7.07 -5.35
CA ALA A 53 9.27 6.23 -6.26
C ALA A 53 7.82 6.63 -6.00
N GLY A 54 7.30 7.59 -6.77
CA GLY A 54 5.92 8.02 -6.65
C GLY A 54 4.96 6.84 -6.77
N ARG A 55 3.65 7.11 -6.72
CA ARG A 55 2.67 6.08 -7.05
C ARG A 55 3.06 5.41 -8.37
N THR A 56 3.17 4.08 -8.39
CA THR A 56 3.47 3.33 -9.62
C THR A 56 2.57 3.85 -10.73
N PRO A 57 3.13 4.31 -11.86
CA PRO A 57 2.32 4.83 -12.95
C PRO A 57 1.27 3.81 -13.36
N VAL A 58 0.01 4.24 -13.40
CA VAL A 58 -1.09 3.35 -13.80
C VAL A 58 -1.09 3.29 -15.33
N MET A 59 -0.97 2.08 -15.86
CA MET A 59 -1.15 1.81 -17.30
C MET A 59 -2.52 1.17 -17.52
N ALA A 60 -3.37 1.83 -18.30
CA ALA A 60 -4.67 1.28 -18.68
C ALA A 60 -4.52 0.40 -19.93
N VAL A 61 -4.85 -0.89 -19.81
CA VAL A 61 -4.81 -1.85 -20.92
C VAL A 61 -6.24 -2.24 -21.30
N ARG A 62 -6.55 -2.22 -22.60
CA ARG A 62 -7.84 -2.69 -23.14
C ARG A 62 -7.70 -4.16 -23.50
N LEU A 63 -8.34 -5.02 -22.71
CA LEU A 63 -8.40 -6.46 -22.96
C LEU A 63 -9.75 -6.85 -23.57
N PRO A 64 -9.78 -7.81 -24.53
CA PRO A 64 -10.99 -8.47 -24.99
C PRO A 64 -11.84 -9.02 -23.82
N SER A 65 -13.15 -9.06 -23.98
CA SER A 65 -14.09 -9.54 -22.95
C SER A 65 -13.74 -10.95 -22.46
N VAL A 66 -13.40 -11.86 -23.38
CA VAL A 66 -13.03 -13.25 -23.08
C VAL A 66 -11.86 -13.31 -22.09
N ILE A 67 -10.82 -12.50 -22.31
CA ILE A 67 -9.65 -12.46 -21.43
C ILE A 67 -10.01 -11.87 -20.06
N ARG A 68 -10.84 -10.81 -20.02
CA ARG A 68 -11.30 -10.23 -18.75
C ARG A 68 -12.07 -11.25 -17.90
N HIS A 69 -12.97 -12.01 -18.53
CA HIS A 69 -13.73 -13.05 -17.84
C HIS A 69 -12.83 -14.16 -17.29
N GLU A 70 -11.82 -14.58 -18.05
CA GLU A 70 -10.86 -15.58 -17.60
C GLU A 70 -10.04 -15.09 -16.40
N VAL A 71 -9.58 -13.84 -16.43
CA VAL A 71 -8.89 -13.21 -15.29
C VAL A 71 -9.77 -13.21 -14.04
N ASP A 72 -11.03 -12.79 -14.17
CA ASP A 72 -11.98 -12.79 -13.05
C ASP A 72 -12.24 -14.19 -12.49
N ASN A 73 -12.36 -15.20 -13.37
CA ASN A 73 -12.59 -16.58 -12.97
C ASN A 73 -11.39 -17.15 -12.20
N ARG A 74 -10.17 -16.89 -12.66
CA ARG A 74 -8.94 -17.36 -11.99
C ARG A 74 -8.73 -16.73 -10.63
N VAL A 75 -9.02 -15.44 -10.49
CA VAL A 75 -8.99 -14.76 -9.19
C VAL A 75 -10.01 -15.37 -8.23
N LYS A 76 -11.24 -15.60 -8.69
CA LYS A 76 -12.28 -16.27 -7.87
C LYS A 76 -11.92 -17.69 -7.47
N ALA A 77 -11.18 -18.40 -8.32
CA ALA A 77 -10.67 -19.74 -8.04
C ALA A 77 -9.47 -19.75 -7.07
N GLY A 78 -9.00 -18.58 -6.62
CA GLY A 78 -7.87 -18.46 -5.69
C GLY A 78 -6.50 -18.49 -6.37
N GLY A 79 -6.44 -18.29 -7.70
CA GLY A 79 -5.17 -18.24 -8.42
C GLY A 79 -4.31 -17.01 -8.10
N ALA A 80 -4.91 -15.92 -7.62
CA ALA A 80 -4.24 -14.72 -7.13
C ALA A 80 -5.19 -13.85 -6.30
N ASP A 81 -4.64 -12.93 -5.49
CA ASP A 81 -5.40 -12.02 -4.63
C ASP A 81 -6.19 -10.94 -5.39
N SER A 82 -5.78 -10.61 -6.62
CA SER A 82 -6.44 -9.61 -7.45
C SER A 82 -6.14 -9.80 -8.94
N ALA A 83 -6.95 -9.18 -9.80
CA ALA A 83 -6.72 -9.16 -11.25
C ALA A 83 -5.36 -8.53 -11.60
N SER A 84 -4.99 -7.44 -10.91
CA SER A 84 -3.70 -6.77 -11.12
C SER A 84 -2.53 -7.68 -10.76
N GLU A 85 -2.65 -8.43 -9.67
CA GLU A 85 -1.60 -9.35 -9.22
C GLU A 85 -1.48 -10.56 -10.15
N LEU A 86 -2.61 -11.12 -10.62
CA LEU A 86 -2.61 -12.18 -11.61
C LEU A 86 -1.92 -11.75 -12.92
N ILE A 87 -2.23 -10.55 -13.42
CA ILE A 87 -1.62 -10.00 -14.63
C ILE A 87 -0.12 -9.77 -14.42
N ARG A 88 0.29 -9.26 -13.24
CA ARG A 88 1.70 -9.07 -12.90
C ARG A 88 2.47 -10.39 -12.94
N GLN A 89 1.95 -11.42 -12.28
CA GLN A 89 2.55 -12.76 -12.24
C GLN A 89 2.66 -13.36 -13.64
N ALA A 90 1.58 -13.27 -14.45
CA ALA A 90 1.58 -13.78 -15.81
C ALA A 90 2.62 -13.08 -16.72
N LEU A 91 2.84 -11.78 -16.55
CA LEU A 91 3.87 -11.06 -17.29
C LEU A 91 5.29 -11.47 -16.87
N VAL A 92 5.53 -11.65 -15.58
CA VAL A 92 6.82 -12.15 -15.07
C VAL A 92 7.09 -13.55 -15.65
N GLU A 93 6.13 -14.46 -15.53
CA GLU A 93 6.22 -15.80 -16.11
C GLU A 93 6.47 -15.76 -17.63
N TYR A 94 5.80 -14.86 -18.35
CA TYR A 94 6.02 -14.70 -19.78
C TYR A 94 7.46 -14.28 -20.10
N PHE A 95 8.01 -13.30 -19.39
CA PHE A 95 9.38 -12.82 -19.61
C PHE A 95 10.44 -13.85 -19.21
N ASP A 96 10.21 -14.59 -18.12
CA ASP A 96 11.12 -15.66 -17.70
C ASP A 96 11.21 -16.77 -18.75
N ASN A 97 10.10 -17.06 -19.45
CA ASN A 97 10.03 -18.06 -20.52
C ASN A 97 10.41 -17.52 -21.91
N HIS A 98 10.46 -16.19 -22.08
CA HIS A 98 10.81 -15.52 -23.34
C HIS A 98 11.83 -14.41 -23.06
N PRO A 99 13.06 -14.78 -22.63
CA PRO A 99 14.09 -13.80 -22.37
C PRO A 99 14.35 -13.00 -23.65
N GLY A 100 14.44 -11.67 -23.50
CA GLY A 100 14.79 -10.80 -24.61
C GLY A 100 16.13 -11.22 -25.19
N ALA A 101 16.20 -11.35 -26.52
CA ALA A 101 17.43 -11.62 -27.25
C ALA A 101 18.51 -10.56 -26.96
#